data_AF-A0A075MTX1-F1
#
_entry.id   AF-A0A075MTX1-F1
#
_cell.length_a   1.000
_cell.length_b   1.000
_cell.length_c   1.000
_cell.angle_alpha   90.00
_cell.angle_beta   90.00
_cell.angle_gamma   90.00
#
_symmetry.space_group_name_H-M   'P 1'
#
loop_
_entity.id
_entity.type
_entity.pdbx_description
1 polymer ?
#
loop_
_entity_poly.entity_id
_entity_poly.type
_entity_poly.pdbx_seq_one_letter_code
_entity_poly.pdbx_strand_id
1 'polypeptide(L)'
;MQSSKMRNWSPLLRIGAILAFAGVVTYGVSWPIHPGVPDASDWARSAQAYAESDNWVTIHLAQLSGLLFLFLGLAILAEALRREYRGTIVEALAFLALVTTILTASVFATLQAVDGISLKAMVDRWANAPANEKAVAFRVSESVRYIEIGLNSPFRFLQAISAFLIGAAIALTFNKENPYPKARILGGVAIAIGIGMALRGYAISYTGFSEQNPLYSQTHLFILILLLWMVAIGIAMWKRRSPALLAPVER
;
A
#
# COMPACT_ATOMS: atom_id res chain seq x y z
N MET A 1 19.50 -33.06 -22.78
CA MET A 1 18.80 -33.18 -21.48
C MET A 1 19.55 -32.36 -20.43
N GLN A 2 19.23 -31.08 -20.29
CA GLN A 2 19.63 -30.30 -19.11
C GLN A 2 18.48 -30.36 -18.13
N SER A 3 18.65 -31.10 -17.02
CA SER A 3 17.73 -31.02 -15.89
C SER A 3 17.81 -29.60 -15.34
N SER A 4 16.81 -28.78 -15.65
CA SER A 4 16.69 -27.47 -15.07
C SER A 4 16.50 -27.67 -13.57
N LYS A 5 17.50 -27.22 -12.79
CA LYS A 5 17.43 -27.15 -11.34
C LYS A 5 16.05 -26.65 -10.95
N MET A 6 15.26 -27.49 -10.29
CA MET A 6 13.97 -27.10 -9.70
C MET A 6 14.26 -25.85 -8.85
N ARG A 7 13.79 -24.72 -9.36
CA ARG A 7 14.17 -23.41 -8.85
C ARG A 7 13.40 -23.24 -7.54
N ASN A 8 14.08 -23.49 -6.40
CA ASN A 8 13.50 -23.49 -5.05
C ASN A 8 13.08 -22.07 -4.61
N TRP A 9 12.02 -21.52 -5.21
CA TRP A 9 11.42 -20.24 -4.84
C TRP A 9 10.52 -20.33 -3.60
N SER A 10 10.28 -21.54 -3.10
CA SER A 10 9.34 -21.78 -2.00
C SER A 10 9.68 -21.00 -0.73
N PRO A 11 10.96 -20.76 -0.34
CA PRO A 11 11.25 -19.96 0.85
C PRO A 11 10.96 -18.47 0.64
N LEU A 12 11.36 -17.91 -0.52
CA LEU A 12 11.18 -16.49 -0.83
C LEU A 12 9.68 -16.14 -0.95
N LEU A 13 8.90 -16.95 -1.65
CA LEU A 13 7.44 -16.76 -1.74
C LEU A 13 6.73 -16.94 -0.39
N ARG A 14 7.24 -17.80 0.50
CA ARG A 14 6.73 -17.90 1.87
C ARG A 14 7.00 -16.63 2.67
N ILE A 15 8.20 -16.05 2.56
CA ILE A 15 8.49 -14.76 3.18
C ILE A 15 7.54 -13.69 2.65
N GLY A 16 7.34 -13.64 1.32
CA GLY A 16 6.37 -12.73 0.70
C GLY A 16 4.94 -12.92 1.23
N ALA A 17 4.50 -14.16 1.42
CA ALA A 17 3.19 -14.49 1.98
C ALA A 17 3.06 -14.08 3.46
N ILE A 18 4.07 -14.35 4.27
CA ILE A 18 4.11 -13.94 5.69
C ILE A 18 4.03 -12.42 5.79
N LEU A 19 4.81 -11.70 4.98
CA LEU A 19 4.78 -10.23 4.93
C LEU A 19 3.42 -9.71 4.47
N ALA A 20 2.80 -10.32 3.46
CA ALA A 20 1.45 -9.95 3.04
C ALA A 20 0.44 -10.10 4.20
N PHE A 21 0.44 -11.24 4.91
CA PHE A 21 -0.48 -11.45 6.03
C PHE A 21 -0.19 -10.54 7.23
N ALA A 22 1.08 -10.39 7.61
CA ALA A 22 1.50 -9.50 8.68
C ALA A 22 1.10 -8.06 8.36
N GLY A 23 1.35 -7.60 7.13
CA GLY A 23 0.95 -6.27 6.68
C GLY A 23 -0.56 -6.05 6.71
N VAL A 24 -1.35 -7.03 6.27
CA VAL A 24 -2.83 -6.94 6.33
C VAL A 24 -3.30 -6.83 7.77
N VAL A 25 -2.76 -7.63 8.68
CA VAL A 25 -3.15 -7.60 10.09
C VAL A 25 -2.73 -6.28 10.74
N THR A 26 -1.47 -5.88 10.61
CA THR A 26 -0.95 -4.67 11.26
C THR A 26 -1.61 -3.41 10.71
N TYR A 27 -1.71 -3.26 9.38
CA TYR A 27 -2.36 -2.10 8.79
C TYR A 27 -3.89 -2.15 8.98
N GLY A 28 -4.51 -3.31 8.81
CA GLY A 28 -5.97 -3.48 8.94
C GLY A 28 -6.49 -3.22 10.35
N VAL A 29 -5.67 -3.46 11.39
CA VAL A 29 -6.00 -3.11 12.79
C VAL A 29 -5.71 -1.64 13.09
N SER A 30 -4.59 -1.09 12.60
CA SER A 30 -4.20 0.30 12.89
C SER A 30 -5.00 1.36 12.12
N TRP A 31 -5.52 1.02 10.94
CA TRP A 31 -6.34 1.93 10.13
C TRP A 31 -7.65 2.38 10.79
N PRO A 32 -8.53 1.48 11.31
CA PRO A 32 -9.82 1.90 11.88
C PRO A 32 -9.70 2.60 13.24
N ILE A 33 -8.59 2.43 13.95
CA ILE A 33 -8.35 3.08 15.25
C ILE A 33 -7.59 4.41 15.12
N HIS A 34 -7.25 4.83 13.90
CA HIS A 34 -6.58 6.10 13.63
C HIS A 34 -7.49 7.26 14.07
N PRO A 35 -7.00 8.18 14.94
CA PRO A 35 -7.78 9.31 15.39
C PRO A 35 -8.18 10.18 14.21
N GLY A 36 -9.48 10.38 14.04
CA GLY A 36 -10.03 11.09 12.91
C GLY A 36 -11.30 11.85 13.28
N VAL A 37 -11.67 12.76 12.39
CA VAL A 37 -12.92 13.51 12.45
C VAL A 37 -13.71 13.21 11.17
N PRO A 38 -15.04 13.43 11.15
CA PRO A 38 -15.86 13.13 9.98
C PRO A 38 -15.43 13.83 8.68
N ASP A 39 -14.74 14.96 8.78
CA ASP A 39 -14.13 15.65 7.64
C ASP A 39 -12.75 16.15 8.04
N ALA A 40 -11.71 15.49 7.57
CA ALA A 40 -10.33 15.77 7.94
C ALA A 40 -9.75 17.02 7.25
N SER A 41 -10.56 17.73 6.46
CA SER A 41 -10.26 19.09 5.98
C SER A 41 -10.60 20.18 6.99
N ASP A 42 -11.43 19.90 8.00
CA ASP A 42 -11.59 20.77 9.17
C ASP A 42 -10.33 20.68 10.03
N TRP A 43 -9.38 21.58 9.76
CA TRP A 43 -8.09 21.56 10.42
C TRP A 43 -8.21 21.83 11.93
N ALA A 44 -9.11 22.71 12.37
CA ALA A 44 -9.27 23.00 13.79
C ALA A 44 -9.71 21.76 14.57
N ARG A 45 -10.72 21.05 14.06
CA ARG A 45 -11.21 19.83 14.68
C ARG A 45 -10.20 18.69 14.59
N SER A 46 -9.51 18.56 13.46
CA SER A 46 -8.47 17.54 13.26
C SER A 46 -7.30 17.76 14.22
N ALA A 47 -6.76 18.97 14.28
CA ALA A 47 -5.64 19.31 15.16
C ALA A 47 -5.97 19.02 16.63
N GLN A 48 -7.19 19.34 17.07
CA GLN A 48 -7.66 19.03 18.42
C GLN A 48 -7.68 17.52 18.68
N ALA A 49 -8.32 16.74 17.79
CA ALA A 49 -8.40 15.28 17.92
C ALA A 49 -7.00 14.62 17.92
N TYR A 50 -6.06 15.16 17.15
CA TYR A 50 -4.69 14.64 17.07
C TYR A 50 -3.89 14.97 18.33
N ALA A 51 -4.08 16.17 18.89
CA ALA A 51 -3.47 16.58 20.15
C ALA A 51 -3.96 15.73 21.34
N GLU A 52 -5.26 15.40 21.36
CA GLU A 52 -5.88 14.56 22.41
C GLU A 52 -5.51 13.07 22.33
N SER A 53 -4.90 12.62 21.22
CA SER A 53 -4.52 11.22 21.06
C SER A 53 -3.14 10.93 21.65
N ASP A 54 -3.12 10.12 22.72
CA ASP A 54 -1.88 9.63 23.33
C ASP A 54 -1.16 8.57 22.48
N ASN A 55 -1.91 7.83 21.65
CA ASN A 55 -1.40 6.71 20.86
C ASN A 55 -1.11 7.04 19.39
N TRP A 56 -1.22 8.32 19.00
CA TRP A 56 -1.03 8.78 17.61
C TRP A 56 0.23 8.21 16.96
N VAL A 57 1.39 8.43 17.59
CA VAL A 57 2.68 8.00 17.04
C VAL A 57 2.73 6.48 16.89
N THR A 58 2.25 5.74 17.90
CA THR A 58 2.22 4.27 17.89
C THR A 58 1.35 3.73 16.75
N ILE A 59 0.18 4.34 16.52
CA ILE A 59 -0.70 3.97 15.41
C ILE A 59 0.00 4.19 14.07
N HIS A 60 0.67 5.33 13.87
CA HIS A 60 1.39 5.61 12.63
C HIS A 60 2.61 4.70 12.43
N LEU A 61 3.32 4.33 13.48
CA LEU A 61 4.38 3.33 13.39
C LEU A 61 3.83 1.94 13.01
N ALA A 62 2.64 1.59 13.48
CA ALA A 62 1.95 0.38 13.05
C ALA A 62 1.50 0.47 11.59
N GLN A 63 0.94 1.61 11.14
CA GLN A 63 0.57 1.84 9.75
C GLN A 63 1.80 1.79 8.82
N LEU A 64 2.91 2.43 9.22
CA LEU A 64 4.22 2.36 8.57
C LEU A 64 4.65 0.91 8.38
N SER A 65 4.75 0.17 9.49
CA SER A 65 5.19 -1.22 9.49
C SER A 65 4.28 -2.10 8.62
N GLY A 66 2.97 -1.94 8.76
CA GLY A 66 1.96 -2.68 8.02
C GLY A 66 2.08 -2.49 6.51
N LEU A 67 2.13 -1.24 6.03
CA LEU A 67 2.28 -0.99 4.59
C LEU A 67 3.68 -1.37 4.08
N LEU A 68 4.75 -1.20 4.88
CA LEU A 68 6.07 -1.70 4.48
C LEU A 68 6.05 -3.20 4.26
N PHE A 69 5.40 -3.98 5.13
CA PHE A 69 5.24 -5.41 4.91
C PHE A 69 4.42 -5.73 3.65
N LEU A 70 3.33 -5.00 3.37
CA LEU A 70 2.58 -5.18 2.14
C LEU A 70 3.43 -4.90 0.89
N PHE A 71 4.18 -3.79 0.87
CA PHE A 71 5.03 -3.43 -0.25
C PHE A 71 6.22 -4.36 -0.42
N LEU A 72 6.83 -4.85 0.67
CA LEU A 72 7.86 -5.89 0.59
C LEU A 72 7.31 -7.21 0.05
N GLY A 73 6.10 -7.60 0.46
CA GLY A 73 5.41 -8.76 -0.12
C GLY A 73 5.17 -8.60 -1.63
N LEU A 74 4.76 -7.40 -2.07
CA LEU A 74 4.60 -7.07 -3.48
C LEU A 74 5.92 -7.06 -4.25
N ALA A 75 6.99 -6.50 -3.67
CA ALA A 75 8.32 -6.51 -4.26
C ALA A 75 8.84 -7.94 -4.45
N ILE A 76 8.61 -8.83 -3.48
CA ILE A 76 8.94 -10.25 -3.59
C ILE A 76 8.14 -10.93 -4.72
N LEU A 77 6.84 -10.64 -4.83
CA LEU A 77 6.01 -11.15 -5.93
C LEU A 77 6.52 -10.67 -7.29
N ALA A 78 6.82 -9.38 -7.41
CA ALA A 78 7.35 -8.77 -8.62
C ALA A 78 8.69 -9.41 -9.03
N GLU A 79 9.60 -9.60 -8.07
CA GLU A 79 10.87 -10.29 -8.34
C GLU A 79 10.68 -11.75 -8.75
N ALA A 80 9.73 -12.46 -8.14
CA ALA A 80 9.40 -13.83 -8.53
C ALA A 80 8.89 -13.90 -9.98
N LEU A 81 7.96 -13.01 -10.36
CA LEU A 81 7.45 -12.90 -11.73
C LEU A 81 8.57 -12.54 -12.72
N ARG A 82 9.43 -11.58 -12.38
CA ARG A 82 10.57 -11.17 -13.20
C ARG A 82 11.51 -12.34 -13.51
N ARG A 83 11.78 -13.19 -12.52
CA ARG A 83 12.67 -14.35 -12.69
C ARG A 83 12.02 -15.54 -13.38
N GLU A 84 10.71 -15.73 -13.22
CA GLU A 84 9.94 -16.81 -13.84
C GLU A 84 9.74 -16.57 -15.33
N TYR A 85 9.44 -15.33 -15.73
CA TYR A 85 9.08 -14.96 -17.10
C TYR A 85 10.19 -14.19 -17.84
N ARG A 86 11.46 -14.53 -17.59
CA ARG A 86 12.61 -13.86 -18.23
C ARG A 86 12.50 -13.82 -19.76
N GLY A 87 12.87 -12.68 -20.35
CA GLY A 87 12.83 -12.42 -21.79
C GLY A 87 11.46 -12.01 -22.32
N THR A 88 10.47 -11.76 -21.47
CA THR A 88 9.09 -11.45 -21.87
C THR A 88 8.61 -10.09 -21.40
N ILE A 89 7.46 -9.63 -21.91
CA ILE A 89 6.80 -8.41 -21.42
C ILE A 89 6.42 -8.51 -19.92
N VAL A 90 6.13 -9.71 -19.42
CA VAL A 90 5.83 -9.93 -17.99
C VAL A 90 7.06 -9.62 -17.14
N GLU A 91 8.27 -9.93 -17.61
CA GLU A 91 9.52 -9.54 -16.92
C GLU A 91 9.64 -8.02 -16.83
N ALA A 92 9.45 -7.31 -17.94
CA ALA A 92 9.58 -5.86 -17.98
C ALA A 92 8.56 -5.17 -17.06
N LEU A 93 7.30 -5.60 -17.11
CA LEU A 93 6.24 -5.08 -16.23
C LEU A 93 6.52 -5.38 -14.77
N ALA A 94 6.97 -6.60 -14.44
CA ALA A 94 7.31 -6.98 -13.08
C ALA A 94 8.53 -6.20 -12.55
N PHE A 95 9.53 -5.93 -13.38
CA PHE A 95 10.66 -5.07 -13.01
C PHE A 95 10.22 -3.65 -12.71
N LEU A 96 9.40 -3.04 -13.57
CA LEU A 96 8.86 -1.70 -13.32
C LEU A 96 8.00 -1.68 -12.06
N ALA A 97 7.15 -2.68 -11.85
CA ALA A 97 6.35 -2.83 -10.65
C ALA A 97 7.21 -2.91 -9.38
N LEU A 98 8.33 -3.63 -9.42
CA LEU A 98 9.30 -3.71 -8.32
C LEU A 98 9.86 -2.32 -7.99
N VAL A 99 10.35 -1.59 -9.00
CA VAL A 99 10.92 -0.25 -8.82
C VAL A 99 9.88 0.72 -8.25
N THR A 100 8.67 0.75 -8.83
CA THR A 100 7.63 1.68 -8.36
C THR A 100 7.12 1.30 -6.98
N THR A 101 7.10 0.00 -6.62
CA THR A 101 6.74 -0.45 -5.27
C THR A 101 7.74 0.05 -4.23
N ILE A 102 9.04 0.01 -4.53
CA ILE A 102 10.08 0.54 -3.64
C ILE A 102 9.94 2.07 -3.50
N LEU A 103 9.70 2.78 -4.60
CA LEU A 103 9.43 4.23 -4.56
C LEU A 103 8.18 4.54 -3.73
N THR A 104 7.11 3.77 -3.90
CA THR A 104 5.86 3.91 -3.14
C THR A 104 6.11 3.76 -1.64
N ALA A 105 6.84 2.71 -1.24
CA ALA A 105 7.19 2.46 0.15
C ALA A 105 8.07 3.58 0.74
N SER A 106 9.00 4.12 -0.07
CA SER A 106 9.89 5.21 0.34
C SER A 106 9.11 6.51 0.59
N VAL A 107 8.22 6.90 -0.34
CA VAL A 107 7.37 8.08 -0.17
C VAL A 107 6.42 7.88 1.01
N PHE A 108 5.90 6.67 1.22
CA PHE A 108 5.06 6.39 2.38
C PHE A 108 5.81 6.52 3.71
N ALA A 109 7.07 6.07 3.79
CA ALA A 109 7.90 6.26 4.97
C ALA A 109 8.10 7.76 5.27
N THR A 110 8.38 8.57 4.25
CA THR A 110 8.46 10.04 4.39
C THR A 110 7.13 10.63 4.83
N LEU A 111 6.01 10.19 4.24
CA LEU A 111 4.67 10.61 4.65
C LEU A 111 4.43 10.33 6.13
N GLN A 112 4.78 9.14 6.63
CA GLN A 112 4.60 8.77 8.03
C GLN A 112 5.52 9.55 8.98
N ALA A 113 6.71 9.97 8.53
CA ALA A 113 7.56 10.87 9.31
C ALA A 113 6.94 12.28 9.46
N VAL A 114 6.20 12.73 8.45
CA VAL A 114 5.47 14.01 8.51
C VAL A 114 4.18 13.86 9.32
N ASP A 115 3.33 12.90 8.97
CA ASP A 115 2.00 12.66 9.56
C ASP A 115 2.11 12.12 11.00
N GLY A 116 2.80 10.99 11.16
CA GLY A 116 2.84 10.26 12.42
C GLY A 116 3.72 10.87 13.50
N ILE A 117 4.74 11.65 13.11
CA ILE A 117 5.78 12.13 14.03
C ILE A 117 5.78 13.65 14.09
N SER A 118 6.01 14.32 12.96
CA SER A 118 6.18 15.77 12.93
C SER A 118 4.87 16.49 13.24
N LEU A 119 3.76 16.07 12.62
CA LEU A 119 2.46 16.69 12.81
C LEU A 119 2.01 16.57 14.26
N LYS A 120 2.20 15.39 14.88
CA LYS A 120 1.91 15.17 16.30
C LYS A 120 2.64 16.14 17.21
N ALA A 121 3.96 16.25 17.04
CA ALA A 121 4.77 17.18 17.82
C ALA A 121 4.28 18.63 17.67
N MET A 122 3.80 19.01 16.48
CA MET A 122 3.31 20.36 16.21
C MET A 122 1.92 20.63 16.79
N VAL A 123 0.98 19.68 16.70
CA VAL A 123 -0.34 19.84 17.31
C VAL A 123 -0.26 19.81 18.84
N ASP A 124 0.66 19.05 19.42
CA ASP A 124 0.90 19.03 20.88
C ASP A 124 1.49 20.36 21.37
N ARG A 125 2.44 20.92 20.62
CA ARG A 125 2.98 22.26 20.91
C ARG A 125 1.91 23.33 20.79
N TRP A 126 1.08 23.26 19.75
CA TRP A 126 -0.06 24.17 19.63
C TRP A 126 -1.04 24.01 20.79
N ALA A 127 -1.40 22.78 21.17
CA ALA A 127 -2.32 22.50 22.27
C ALA A 127 -1.84 23.10 23.60
N ASN A 128 -0.53 23.10 23.85
CA ASN A 128 0.09 23.63 25.06
C ASN A 128 0.60 25.08 24.93
N ALA A 129 0.43 25.74 23.78
CA ALA A 129 0.94 27.09 23.56
C ALA A 129 0.23 28.14 24.44
N PRO A 130 0.96 29.15 24.96
CA PRO A 130 0.37 30.30 25.63
C PRO A 130 -0.65 31.04 24.76
N ALA A 131 -1.60 31.74 25.39
CA ALA A 131 -2.69 32.42 24.68
C ALA A 131 -2.22 33.40 23.59
N ASN A 132 -1.12 34.12 23.84
CA ASN A 132 -0.52 35.07 22.88
C ASN A 132 0.20 34.39 21.69
N GLU A 133 0.52 33.09 21.79
CA GLU A 133 1.20 32.33 20.72
C GLU A 133 0.28 31.31 20.04
N LYS A 134 -0.89 31.02 20.64
CA LYS A 134 -1.82 29.96 20.22
C LYS A 134 -2.18 30.04 18.73
N ALA A 135 -2.51 31.23 18.24
CA ALA A 135 -2.87 31.45 16.84
C ALA A 135 -1.70 31.17 15.89
N VAL A 136 -0.48 31.59 16.27
CA VAL A 136 0.73 31.35 15.45
C VAL A 136 1.04 29.86 15.44
N ALA A 137 1.09 29.20 16.60
CA ALA A 137 1.36 27.77 16.70
C ALA A 137 0.36 26.93 15.88
N PHE A 138 -0.91 27.34 15.81
CA PHE A 138 -1.94 26.70 14.99
C PHE A 138 -1.64 26.78 13.48
N ARG A 139 -1.18 27.94 12.99
CA ARG A 139 -0.83 28.12 11.56
C ARG A 139 0.45 27.38 11.20
N VAL A 140 1.40 27.29 12.12
CA VAL A 140 2.64 26.52 11.90
C VAL A 140 2.34 25.02 11.86
N SER A 141 1.45 24.49 12.72
CA SER A 141 1.03 23.08 12.63
C SER A 141 0.23 22.79 11.35
N GLU A 142 -0.62 23.73 10.90
CA GLU A 142 -1.33 23.62 9.62
C GLU A 142 -0.37 23.52 8.42
N SER A 143 0.78 24.20 8.48
CA SER A 143 1.80 24.11 7.43
C SER A 143 2.34 22.69 7.28
N VAL A 144 2.51 21.96 8.39
CA VAL A 144 2.92 20.54 8.37
C VAL A 144 1.81 19.66 7.78
N ARG A 145 0.54 19.96 8.07
CA ARG A 145 -0.61 19.29 7.44
C ARG A 145 -0.64 19.47 5.92
N TYR A 146 -0.28 20.64 5.39
CA TYR A 146 -0.19 20.82 3.94
C TYR A 146 0.96 20.03 3.32
N ILE A 147 2.09 19.87 4.02
CA ILE A 147 3.20 19.01 3.56
C ILE A 147 2.75 17.55 3.52
N GLU A 148 2.01 17.10 4.54
CA GLU A 148 1.42 15.76 4.58
C GLU A 148 0.48 15.52 3.38
N ILE A 149 -0.47 16.43 3.13
CA ILE A 149 -1.37 16.38 1.97
C ILE A 149 -0.55 16.31 0.66
N GLY A 150 0.49 17.14 0.56
CA GLY A 150 1.41 17.20 -0.58
C GLY A 150 2.21 15.91 -0.81
N LEU A 151 2.50 15.14 0.23
CA LEU A 151 3.15 13.81 0.13
C LEU A 151 2.15 12.68 -0.12
N ASN A 152 0.94 12.78 0.42
CA ASN A 152 -0.08 11.74 0.31
C ASN A 152 -0.52 11.56 -1.14
N SER A 153 -0.73 12.65 -1.89
CA SER A 153 -1.11 12.57 -3.31
C SER A 153 -0.08 11.82 -4.18
N PRO A 154 1.21 12.20 -4.22
CA PRO A 154 2.26 11.44 -4.93
C PRO A 154 2.36 9.98 -4.47
N PHE A 155 2.22 9.72 -3.17
CA PHE A 155 2.15 8.35 -2.66
C PHE A 155 1.01 7.55 -3.30
N ARG A 156 -0.19 8.12 -3.41
CA ARG A 156 -1.34 7.45 -4.06
C ARG A 156 -1.13 7.21 -5.55
N PHE A 157 -0.50 8.15 -6.27
CA PHE A 157 -0.15 7.94 -7.67
C PHE A 157 0.90 6.84 -7.86
N LEU A 158 1.94 6.78 -7.03
CA LEU A 158 2.93 5.71 -7.07
C LEU A 158 2.32 4.35 -6.71
N GLN A 159 1.40 4.34 -5.74
CA GLN A 159 0.61 3.15 -5.40
C GLN A 159 -0.24 2.70 -6.59
N ALA A 160 -0.86 3.63 -7.31
CA ALA A 160 -1.64 3.34 -8.52
C ALA A 160 -0.80 2.71 -9.63
N ILE A 161 0.36 3.31 -9.93
CA ILE A 161 1.29 2.82 -10.95
C ILE A 161 1.78 1.41 -10.58
N SER A 162 2.17 1.21 -9.33
CA SER A 162 2.62 -0.10 -8.83
C SER A 162 1.54 -1.18 -8.98
N ALA A 163 0.30 -0.87 -8.57
CA ALA A 163 -0.85 -1.77 -8.67
C ALA A 163 -1.22 -2.08 -10.13
N PHE A 164 -1.17 -1.09 -11.01
CA PHE A 164 -1.41 -1.27 -12.44
C PHE A 164 -0.37 -2.20 -13.07
N LEU A 165 0.92 -1.92 -12.84
CA LEU A 165 2.03 -2.69 -13.43
C LEU A 165 2.03 -4.15 -12.95
N ILE A 166 1.88 -4.37 -11.64
CA ILE A 166 1.82 -5.73 -11.10
C ILE A 166 0.55 -6.45 -11.56
N GLY A 167 -0.58 -5.74 -11.65
CA GLY A 167 -1.84 -6.26 -12.15
C GLY A 167 -1.75 -6.72 -13.60
N ALA A 168 -1.16 -5.89 -14.46
CA ALA A 168 -0.89 -6.22 -15.86
C ALA A 168 0.06 -7.43 -15.98
N ALA A 169 1.15 -7.46 -15.21
CA ALA A 169 2.06 -8.59 -15.18
C ALA A 169 1.34 -9.90 -14.81
N ILE A 170 0.52 -9.89 -13.75
CA ILE A 170 -0.27 -11.05 -13.30
C ILE A 170 -1.31 -11.46 -14.35
N ALA A 171 -2.04 -10.50 -14.95
CA ALA A 171 -3.06 -10.81 -15.95
C ALA A 171 -2.46 -11.48 -17.20
N LEU A 172 -1.24 -11.09 -17.56
CA LEU A 172 -0.50 -11.60 -18.71
C LEU A 172 0.26 -12.91 -18.44
N THR A 173 0.31 -13.41 -17.20
CA THR A 173 0.81 -14.78 -16.95
C THR A 173 -0.12 -15.87 -17.47
N PHE A 174 -1.33 -15.50 -17.92
CA PHE A 174 -2.25 -16.42 -18.60
C PHE A 174 -1.66 -16.83 -19.96
N ASN A 175 -1.46 -18.14 -20.19
CA ASN A 175 -1.13 -18.68 -21.51
C ASN A 175 -2.20 -19.69 -21.97
N LYS A 176 -2.22 -20.00 -23.28
CA LYS A 176 -3.19 -20.96 -23.87
C LYS A 176 -3.09 -22.38 -23.28
N GLU A 177 -1.94 -22.74 -22.71
CA GLU A 177 -1.65 -24.07 -22.17
C GLU A 177 -2.02 -24.21 -20.68
N ASN A 178 -2.15 -23.10 -19.97
CA ASN A 178 -2.54 -22.99 -18.57
C ASN A 178 -3.57 -21.87 -18.43
N PRO A 179 -4.84 -22.16 -18.80
CA PRO A 179 -5.90 -21.17 -18.82
C PRO A 179 -6.42 -20.91 -17.41
N TYR A 180 -5.57 -20.41 -16.50
CA TYR A 180 -5.95 -20.16 -15.11
C TYR A 180 -6.74 -18.83 -15.04
N PRO A 181 -8.09 -18.83 -15.02
CA PRO A 181 -8.89 -17.59 -15.05
C PRO A 181 -8.62 -16.71 -13.82
N LYS A 182 -8.16 -17.32 -12.73
CA LYS A 182 -7.85 -16.64 -11.47
C LYS A 182 -6.75 -15.59 -11.64
N ALA A 183 -5.77 -15.79 -12.53
CA ALA A 183 -4.70 -14.81 -12.77
C ALA A 183 -5.26 -13.52 -13.40
N ARG A 184 -6.12 -13.64 -14.41
CA ARG A 184 -6.79 -12.49 -15.02
C ARG A 184 -7.66 -11.72 -14.04
N ILE A 185 -8.40 -12.43 -13.19
CA ILE A 185 -9.22 -11.81 -12.13
C ILE A 185 -8.32 -11.06 -11.14
N LEU A 186 -7.28 -11.71 -10.61
CA LEU A 186 -6.35 -11.09 -9.66
C LEU A 186 -5.64 -9.88 -10.27
N GLY A 187 -5.21 -9.97 -11.53
CA GLY A 187 -4.60 -8.86 -12.25
C GLY A 187 -5.57 -7.71 -12.49
N GLY A 188 -6.80 -8.01 -12.92
CA GLY A 188 -7.85 -7.02 -13.11
C GLY A 188 -8.26 -6.30 -11.81
N VAL A 189 -8.33 -7.01 -10.69
CA VAL A 189 -8.58 -6.42 -9.37
C VAL A 189 -7.46 -5.45 -8.98
N ALA A 190 -6.20 -5.81 -9.22
CA ALA A 190 -5.07 -4.91 -8.95
C ALA A 190 -5.11 -3.65 -9.82
N ILE A 191 -5.49 -3.77 -11.10
CA ILE A 191 -5.70 -2.62 -11.98
C ILE A 191 -6.82 -1.72 -11.45
N ALA A 192 -7.94 -2.29 -11.01
CA ALA A 192 -9.06 -1.55 -10.43
C ALA A 192 -8.65 -0.82 -9.14
N ILE A 193 -7.88 -1.47 -8.26
CA ILE A 193 -7.25 -0.83 -7.09
C ILE A 193 -6.40 0.36 -7.55
N GLY A 194 -5.58 0.17 -8.58
CA GLY A 194 -4.72 1.23 -9.11
C GLY A 194 -5.52 2.45 -9.58
N ILE A 195 -6.60 2.25 -10.32
CA ILE A 195 -7.50 3.34 -10.74
C ILE A 195 -8.09 4.06 -9.51
N GLY A 196 -8.58 3.31 -8.52
CA GLY A 196 -9.11 3.89 -7.29
C GLY A 196 -8.07 4.73 -6.53
N MET A 197 -6.81 4.26 -6.44
CA MET A 197 -5.73 5.02 -5.82
C MET A 197 -5.37 6.27 -6.62
N ALA A 198 -5.36 6.23 -7.95
CA ALA A 198 -5.10 7.40 -8.78
C ALA A 198 -6.19 8.48 -8.60
N LEU A 199 -7.46 8.07 -8.59
CA LEU A 199 -8.59 8.97 -8.33
C LEU A 199 -8.50 9.60 -6.94
N ARG A 200 -8.10 8.83 -5.93
CA ARG A 200 -7.86 9.34 -4.58
C ARG A 200 -6.71 10.35 -4.55
N GLY A 201 -5.58 10.03 -5.18
CA GLY A 201 -4.42 10.92 -5.27
C GLY A 201 -4.78 12.25 -5.94
N TYR A 202 -5.52 12.18 -7.05
CA TYR A 202 -6.08 13.34 -7.73
C TYR A 202 -6.96 14.18 -6.79
N ALA A 203 -7.91 13.56 -6.09
CA ALA A 203 -8.77 14.26 -5.15
C ALA A 203 -7.99 15.01 -4.05
N ILE A 204 -7.00 14.32 -3.46
CA ILE A 204 -6.13 14.89 -2.41
C ILE A 204 -5.36 16.10 -2.93
N SER A 205 -4.90 16.10 -4.19
CA SER A 205 -4.17 17.24 -4.78
C SER A 205 -4.96 18.54 -4.80
N TYR A 206 -6.29 18.48 -4.94
CA TYR A 206 -7.12 19.68 -5.09
C TYR A 206 -7.84 20.07 -3.80
N THR A 207 -8.33 19.08 -3.04
CA THR A 207 -9.22 19.33 -1.90
C THR A 207 -8.64 18.81 -0.58
N GLY A 208 -7.40 18.31 -0.58
CA GLY A 208 -6.83 17.65 0.58
C GLY A 208 -7.70 16.47 1.04
N PHE A 209 -7.89 16.35 2.36
CA PHE A 209 -8.67 15.27 2.96
C PHE A 209 -10.15 15.60 3.15
N SER A 210 -10.72 16.41 2.25
CA SER A 210 -12.13 16.81 2.28
C SER A 210 -13.06 15.66 1.92
N GLU A 211 -13.90 15.25 2.87
CA GLU A 211 -14.91 14.20 2.68
C GLU A 211 -16.07 14.66 1.78
N GLN A 212 -16.20 15.97 1.52
CA GLN A 212 -17.11 16.52 0.52
C GLN A 212 -16.69 16.17 -0.92
N ASN A 213 -15.43 15.79 -1.15
CA ASN A 213 -14.98 15.32 -2.45
C ASN A 213 -15.32 13.83 -2.61
N PRO A 214 -16.23 13.46 -3.52
CA PRO A 214 -16.66 12.06 -3.67
C PRO A 214 -15.52 11.13 -4.09
N LEU A 215 -14.53 11.63 -4.84
CA LEU A 215 -13.36 10.83 -5.21
C LEU A 215 -12.46 10.53 -4.01
N TYR A 216 -12.46 11.37 -2.99
CA TYR A 216 -11.76 11.09 -1.74
C TYR A 216 -12.57 10.12 -0.86
N SER A 217 -13.85 10.44 -0.60
CA SER A 217 -14.69 9.69 0.34
C SER A 217 -15.04 8.28 -0.15
N GLN A 218 -15.29 8.10 -1.45
CA GLN A 218 -15.69 6.79 -1.98
C GLN A 218 -14.50 5.85 -2.18
N THR A 219 -13.27 6.38 -2.27
CA THR A 219 -12.10 5.55 -2.54
C THR A 219 -11.53 4.84 -1.33
N HIS A 220 -12.08 5.06 -0.12
CA HIS A 220 -11.75 4.26 1.08
C HIS A 220 -12.02 2.75 0.85
N LEU A 221 -13.06 2.42 0.07
CA LEU A 221 -13.36 1.02 -0.28
C LEU A 221 -12.19 0.32 -1.01
N PHE A 222 -11.42 1.03 -1.82
CA PHE A 222 -10.29 0.41 -2.54
C PHE A 222 -9.14 0.03 -1.60
N ILE A 223 -9.05 0.64 -0.41
CA ILE A 223 -8.11 0.19 0.63
C ILE A 223 -8.53 -1.19 1.13
N LEU A 224 -9.82 -1.40 1.40
CA LEU A 224 -10.35 -2.71 1.81
C LEU A 224 -10.14 -3.76 0.71
N ILE A 225 -10.43 -3.40 -0.56
CA ILE A 225 -10.20 -4.29 -1.71
C ILE A 225 -8.70 -4.63 -1.82
N LEU A 226 -7.81 -3.67 -1.61
CA LEU A 226 -6.35 -3.90 -1.58
C LEU A 226 -5.97 -4.90 -0.49
N LEU A 227 -6.49 -4.76 0.74
CA LEU A 227 -6.17 -5.68 1.83
C LEU A 227 -6.66 -7.11 1.52
N LEU A 228 -7.89 -7.25 1.02
CA LEU A 228 -8.43 -8.55 0.60
C LEU A 228 -7.64 -9.15 -0.57
N TRP A 229 -7.22 -8.31 -1.52
CA TRP A 229 -6.37 -8.73 -2.63
C TRP A 229 -5.00 -9.19 -2.14
N MET A 230 -4.39 -8.50 -1.17
CA MET A 230 -3.12 -8.90 -0.55
C MET A 230 -3.24 -10.24 0.20
N VAL A 231 -4.38 -10.53 0.85
CA VAL A 231 -4.65 -11.86 1.41
C VAL A 231 -4.68 -12.92 0.30
N ALA A 232 -5.39 -12.65 -0.81
CA ALA A 232 -5.48 -13.59 -1.92
C ALA A 232 -4.11 -13.87 -2.55
N ILE A 233 -3.29 -12.84 -2.72
CA ILE A 233 -1.91 -12.92 -3.20
C ILE A 233 -1.03 -13.68 -2.21
N GLY A 234 -1.14 -13.42 -0.90
CA GLY A 234 -0.45 -14.16 0.16
C GLY A 234 -0.78 -15.65 0.12
N ILE A 235 -2.05 -16.01 -0.03
CA ILE A 235 -2.50 -17.40 -0.20
C ILE A 235 -1.89 -18.02 -1.47
N ALA A 236 -1.88 -17.30 -2.59
CA ALA A 236 -1.31 -17.79 -3.84
C ALA A 236 0.21 -18.05 -3.73
N MET A 237 0.95 -17.13 -3.11
CA MET A 237 2.38 -17.28 -2.83
C MET A 237 2.65 -18.47 -1.88
N TRP A 238 1.81 -18.66 -0.86
CA TRP A 238 1.91 -19.79 0.07
C TRP A 238 1.63 -21.14 -0.59
N LYS A 239 0.66 -21.18 -1.53
CA LYS A 239 0.21 -22.41 -2.22
C LYS A 239 1.11 -22.88 -3.35
N ARG A 240 2.01 -22.06 -3.90
CA ARG A 240 3.04 -22.47 -4.88
C ARG A 240 4.15 -23.34 -4.22
N ARG A 241 3.73 -24.36 -3.47
CA ARG A 241 4.45 -24.97 -2.34
C ARG A 241 5.31 -26.19 -2.69
N SER A 242 5.07 -26.93 -3.78
CA SER A 242 5.53 -28.32 -3.83
C SER A 242 6.02 -28.79 -5.21
N PRO A 243 7.25 -29.32 -5.31
CA PRO A 243 7.76 -30.05 -6.48
C PRO A 243 6.94 -31.31 -6.85
N ALA A 244 6.05 -31.79 -5.97
CA ALA A 244 5.40 -33.10 -6.08
C ALA A 244 4.12 -33.15 -6.94
N LEU A 245 3.70 -32.05 -7.56
CA LEU A 245 2.54 -32.03 -8.49
C LEU A 245 2.94 -32.12 -9.97
N LEU A 246 4.23 -32.36 -10.26
CA LEU A 246 4.76 -32.59 -11.59
C LEU A 246 5.33 -34.00 -11.77
N ALA A 247 5.08 -34.93 -10.84
CA ALA A 247 5.29 -36.34 -11.13
C ALA A 247 4.20 -36.80 -12.11
N PRO A 248 4.54 -37.45 -13.24
CA PRO A 248 3.54 -38.12 -14.05
C PRO A 248 2.82 -39.12 -13.15
N VAL A 249 1.48 -39.12 -13.17
CA VAL A 249 0.76 -40.32 -12.79
C VAL A 249 1.01 -41.30 -13.93
N GLU A 250 1.99 -42.19 -13.75
CA GLU A 250 2.10 -43.37 -14.58
C GLU A 250 0.81 -44.20 -14.40
N ARG A 251 0.06 -44.33 -15.49
CA ARG A 251 -0.75 -45.51 -15.79
C ARG A 251 -0.46 -45.91 -17.22
#